data_AF-A0A399SIP6-F1
#
_entry.id   AF-A0A399SIP6-F1
#
_cell.length_a   1.000
_cell.length_b   1.000
_cell.length_c   1.000
_cell.angle_alpha   90.00
_cell.angle_beta   90.00
_cell.angle_gamma   90.00
#
_symmetry.space_group_name_H-M   'P 1'
#
loop_
_entity.id
_entity.type
_entity.pdbx_description
1 polymer ?
#
loop_
_entity_poly.entity_id
_entity_poly.type
_entity_poly.pdbx_seq_one_letter_code
_entity_poly.pdbx_strand_id
1 'polypeptide(L)'
;MIYMHNFIPRKSWKKLSQIQAWGKLGQEQLSQAILVTKDAVFNYLRRMLQRGHWREVKDILKGKPLTKTGHFVLSELRNQVVSKLMMRLGLRKVIAVALALVLLPLILAQVSGELIRKLKA
;
A
#
# COMPACT_ATOMS: atom_id res chain seq x y z
N MET A 1 10.61 3.31 24.58
CA MET A 1 9.36 3.30 23.79
C MET A 1 9.56 4.20 22.58
N ILE A 2 9.88 3.65 21.40
CA ILE A 2 10.10 4.47 20.20
C ILE A 2 8.72 4.81 19.62
N TYR A 3 8.36 6.09 19.69
CA TYR A 3 7.15 6.63 19.08
C TYR A 3 7.23 6.49 17.55
N MET A 4 6.63 5.43 17.01
CA MET A 4 6.34 5.32 15.57
C MET A 4 5.12 6.19 15.26
N HIS A 5 5.31 7.51 15.20
CA HIS A 5 4.28 8.39 14.67
C HIS A 5 4.11 8.11 13.17
N ASN A 6 2.97 7.51 12.86
CA ASN A 6 2.41 7.29 11.54
C ASN A 6 2.65 8.47 10.60
N PHE A 7 3.56 8.31 9.62
CA PHE A 7 3.62 9.22 8.48
C PHE A 7 2.47 8.87 7.52
N ILE A 8 1.23 9.17 7.94
CA ILE A 8 0.07 9.22 7.07
C ILE A 8 -0.32 10.70 6.99
N PRO A 9 -0.13 11.37 5.84
CA PRO A 9 -0.50 12.76 5.65
C PRO A 9 -1.95 13.03 6.05
N ARG A 10 -2.24 14.17 6.69
CA ARG A 10 -3.59 14.57 7.15
C ARG A 10 -4.65 14.48 6.04
N LYS A 11 -4.29 14.78 4.79
CA LYS A 11 -5.18 14.65 3.62
C LYS A 11 -5.60 13.22 3.35
N SER A 12 -4.71 12.25 3.58
CA SER A 12 -5.01 10.84 3.39
C SER A 12 -5.89 10.28 4.50
N TRP A 13 -5.72 10.74 5.75
CA TRP A 13 -6.64 10.45 6.84
C TRP A 13 -8.06 10.94 6.55
N LYS A 14 -8.22 12.14 5.99
CA LYS A 14 -9.53 12.66 5.57
C LYS A 14 -10.18 11.79 4.48
N LYS A 15 -9.41 11.28 3.52
CA LYS A 15 -9.92 10.35 2.49
C LYS A 15 -10.29 8.99 3.08
N LEU A 16 -9.48 8.46 4.00
CA LEU A 16 -9.76 7.20 4.68
C LEU A 16 -11.02 7.30 5.56
N SER A 17 -11.21 8.41 6.29
CA SER A 17 -12.41 8.62 7.10
C SER A 17 -13.67 8.79 6.24
N GLN A 18 -13.57 9.42 5.07
CA GLN A 18 -14.66 9.47 4.08
C GLN A 18 -15.03 8.07 3.56
N ILE A 19 -14.03 7.25 3.21
CA ILE A 19 -14.25 5.86 2.77
C ILE A 19 -14.83 5.02 3.91
N GLN A 20 -14.38 5.23 5.15
CA GLN A 20 -14.89 4.56 6.34
C GLN A 20 -16.37 4.87 6.56
N ALA A 21 -16.75 6.15 6.48
CA ALA A 21 -18.14 6.59 6.62
C ALA A 21 -19.02 6.04 5.48
N TRP A 22 -18.55 6.13 4.23
CA TRP A 22 -19.30 5.66 3.06
C TRP A 22 -19.45 4.13 3.03
N GLY A 23 -18.39 3.41 3.37
CA GLY A 23 -18.36 1.94 3.41
C GLY A 23 -18.91 1.33 4.69
N LYS A 24 -19.37 2.14 5.66
CA LYS A 24 -19.74 1.73 7.02
C LYS A 24 -18.69 0.81 7.67
N LEU A 25 -17.41 1.12 7.48
CA LEU A 25 -16.31 0.30 7.99
C LEU A 25 -16.05 0.61 9.47
N GLY A 26 -15.89 -0.44 10.27
CA GLY A 26 -15.41 -0.30 11.64
C GLY A 26 -13.94 0.18 11.67
N GLN A 27 -13.52 0.81 12.77
CA GLN A 27 -12.10 1.17 12.97
C GLN A 27 -11.18 -0.06 12.90
N GLU A 28 -11.64 -1.21 13.37
CA GLU A 28 -10.90 -2.48 13.30
C GLU A 28 -10.72 -2.95 11.85
N GLN A 29 -11.77 -2.86 11.03
CA GLN A 29 -11.69 -3.22 9.60
C GLN A 29 -10.74 -2.29 8.85
N LEU A 30 -10.73 -1.00 9.17
CA LEU A 30 -9.78 -0.05 8.58
C LEU A 30 -8.34 -0.39 9.00
N SER A 31 -8.12 -0.70 10.28
CA SER A 31 -6.81 -1.11 10.81
C SER A 31 -6.32 -2.40 10.13
N GLN A 32 -7.20 -3.39 9.97
CA GLN A 32 -6.87 -4.61 9.24
C GLN A 32 -6.64 -4.36 7.75
N ALA A 33 -7.37 -3.45 7.11
CA ALA A 33 -7.12 -3.08 5.72
C ALA A 33 -5.72 -2.50 5.51
N ILE A 34 -5.25 -1.67 6.46
CA ILE A 34 -3.88 -1.14 6.47
C ILE A 34 -2.88 -2.29 6.58
N LEU A 35 -3.06 -3.21 7.54
CA LEU A 35 -2.17 -4.36 7.74
C LEU A 35 -2.13 -5.28 6.52
N VAL A 36 -3.28 -5.67 5.98
CA VAL A 36 -3.39 -6.52 4.79
C VAL A 36 -2.71 -5.88 3.59
N THR A 37 -2.87 -4.57 3.41
CA THR A 37 -2.22 -3.85 2.31
C THR A 37 -0.71 -3.81 2.53
N LYS A 38 -0.24 -3.58 3.76
CA LYS A 38 1.19 -3.57 4.09
C LYS A 38 1.83 -4.92 3.80
N ASP A 39 1.23 -6.01 4.28
CA ASP A 39 1.70 -7.36 4.03
C ASP A 39 1.70 -7.70 2.53
N ALA A 40 0.67 -7.28 1.79
CA ALA A 40 0.61 -7.50 0.36
C ALA A 40 1.75 -6.79 -0.38
N VAL A 41 2.00 -5.52 -0.06
CA VAL A 41 3.11 -4.74 -0.63
C VAL A 41 4.45 -5.37 -0.30
N PHE A 42 4.72 -5.71 0.96
CA PHE A 42 5.97 -6.34 1.37
C PHE A 42 6.20 -7.67 0.68
N ASN A 43 5.20 -8.55 0.64
CA ASN A 43 5.31 -9.85 -0.01
C ASN A 43 5.46 -9.72 -1.53
N TYR A 44 4.86 -8.71 -2.15
CA TYR A 44 5.03 -8.44 -3.57
C TYR A 44 6.45 -7.99 -3.89
N LEU A 45 6.96 -6.97 -3.18
CA LEU A 45 8.31 -6.48 -3.35
C LEU A 45 9.34 -7.58 -3.08
N ARG A 46 9.18 -8.35 -2.00
CA ARG A 46 10.06 -9.49 -1.68
C ARG A 46 10.12 -10.52 -2.81
N ARG A 47 8.99 -10.86 -3.43
CA ARG A 47 8.95 -11.79 -4.57
C ARG A 47 9.64 -11.22 -5.81
N MET A 48 9.47 -9.93 -6.09
CA MET A 48 10.20 -9.27 -7.18
C MET A 48 11.71 -9.29 -6.96
N LEU A 49 12.16 -9.05 -5.73
CA LEU A 49 13.56 -9.13 -5.34
C LEU A 49 14.13 -10.54 -5.56
N GLN A 50 13.41 -11.57 -5.10
CA GLN A 50 13.81 -12.97 -5.27
C GLN A 50 13.88 -13.41 -6.74
N ARG A 51 13.07 -12.80 -7.61
CA ARG A 51 13.06 -13.04 -9.06
C ARG A 51 14.09 -12.21 -9.83
N GLY A 52 14.93 -11.42 -9.15
CA GLY A 52 15.98 -10.60 -9.78
C GLY A 52 15.51 -9.24 -10.30
N HIS A 53 14.25 -8.85 -10.08
CA HIS A 53 13.68 -7.59 -10.56
C HIS A 53 14.04 -6.37 -9.68
N TRP A 54 15.30 -6.24 -9.29
CA TRP A 54 15.77 -5.18 -8.39
C TRP A 54 15.52 -3.76 -8.93
N ARG A 55 15.73 -3.57 -10.25
CA ARG A 55 15.63 -2.26 -10.90
C ARG A 55 14.20 -1.73 -10.87
N GLU A 56 13.22 -2.59 -11.15
CA GLU A 56 11.79 -2.25 -11.12
C GLU A 56 11.31 -1.94 -9.69
N VAL A 57 11.72 -2.74 -8.71
CA VAL A 57 11.46 -2.47 -7.28
C VAL A 57 12.01 -1.10 -6.88
N LYS A 58 13.25 -0.79 -7.28
CA LYS A 58 13.88 0.50 -7.00
C LYS A 58 13.13 1.67 -7.66
N ASP A 59 12.65 1.51 -8.88
CA ASP A 59 11.92 2.58 -9.59
C ASP A 59 10.52 2.82 -8.98
N ILE A 60 9.82 1.77 -8.56
CA ILE A 60 8.54 1.85 -7.83
C ILE A 60 8.73 2.59 -6.51
N LEU A 61 9.75 2.20 -5.73
CA LEU A 61 10.03 2.81 -4.44
C LEU A 61 10.48 4.27 -4.57
N LYS A 62 11.24 4.61 -5.62
CA LYS A 62 11.66 6.00 -5.86
C LYS A 62 10.52 6.92 -6.31
N GLY A 63 9.32 6.40 -6.57
CA GLY A 63 8.21 7.18 -7.10
C GLY A 63 8.55 7.84 -8.44
N LYS A 64 9.50 7.27 -9.19
CA LYS A 64 9.83 7.76 -10.53
C LYS A 64 8.60 7.62 -11.43
N PRO A 65 8.44 8.48 -12.45
CA PRO A 65 7.40 8.30 -13.45
C PRO A 65 7.49 6.86 -13.97
N LEU A 66 6.43 6.10 -13.71
CA LEU A 66 6.41 4.69 -13.96
C LEU A 66 6.59 4.47 -15.45
N THR A 67 7.60 3.71 -15.84
CA THR A 67 7.68 3.17 -17.19
C THR A 67 6.41 2.34 -17.47
N LYS A 68 6.11 1.99 -18.73
CA LYS A 68 4.97 1.10 -19.05
C LYS A 68 4.96 -0.15 -18.17
N THR A 69 6.14 -0.71 -17.89
CA THR A 69 6.37 -1.83 -16.97
C THR A 69 6.04 -1.47 -15.51
N GLY A 70 6.45 -0.30 -15.03
CA GLY A 70 6.09 0.17 -13.68
C GLY A 70 4.58 0.36 -13.49
N HIS A 71 3.87 0.85 -14.52
CA HIS A 71 2.41 0.98 -14.49
C HIS A 71 1.72 -0.39 -14.42
N PHE A 72 2.22 -1.35 -15.20
CA PHE A 72 1.75 -2.73 -15.14
C PHE A 72 1.94 -3.34 -13.75
N VAL A 73 3.13 -3.19 -13.17
CA VAL A 73 3.45 -3.69 -11.83
C VAL A 73 2.58 -3.05 -10.75
N LEU A 74 2.38 -1.72 -10.80
CA LEU A 74 1.51 -1.04 -9.83
C LEU A 74 0.05 -1.50 -9.97
N SER A 75 -0.43 -1.72 -11.20
CA SER A 75 -1.76 -2.25 -11.46
C SER A 75 -1.93 -3.66 -10.93
N GLU A 76 -0.93 -4.53 -11.14
CA GLU A 76 -0.92 -5.89 -10.63
C GLU A 76 -0.95 -5.93 -9.09
N LEU A 77 -0.08 -5.12 -8.47
CA LEU A 77 -0.05 -4.96 -7.02
C LEU A 77 -1.38 -4.43 -6.47
N ARG A 78 -1.99 -3.45 -7.13
CA ARG A 78 -3.33 -2.94 -6.78
C ARG A 78 -4.37 -4.05 -6.85
N ASN A 79 -4.39 -4.82 -7.94
CA ASN A 79 -5.34 -5.92 -8.11
C ASN A 79 -5.18 -6.98 -7.02
N GLN A 80 -3.94 -7.31 -6.65
CA GLN A 80 -3.66 -8.24 -5.57
C GLN A 80 -4.11 -7.72 -4.20
N VAL A 81 -3.90 -6.44 -3.91
CA VAL A 81 -4.40 -5.79 -2.70
C VAL A 81 -5.92 -5.79 -2.65
N VAL A 82 -6.59 -5.39 -3.75
CA VAL A 82 -8.05 -5.40 -3.86
C VAL A 82 -8.59 -6.80 -3.60
N SER A 83 -8.02 -7.82 -4.24
CA SER A 83 -8.41 -9.22 -4.03
C SER A 83 -8.25 -9.64 -2.57
N LYS A 84 -7.13 -9.29 -1.92
CA LYS A 84 -6.90 -9.62 -0.50
C LYS A 84 -7.86 -8.87 0.44
N LEU A 85 -8.17 -7.61 0.15
CA LEU A 85 -9.14 -6.82 0.91
C LEU A 85 -10.55 -7.41 0.79
N MET A 86 -10.95 -7.85 -0.40
CA MET A 86 -12.22 -8.54 -0.60
C MET A 86 -12.26 -9.88 0.14
N MET A 87 -11.23 -10.71 -0.01
CA MET A 87 -11.19 -12.07 0.55
C MET A 87 -11.04 -12.09 2.07
N ARG A 88 -10.21 -11.21 2.64
CA ARG A 88 -9.89 -11.23 4.08
C ARG A 88 -10.87 -10.43 4.93
N LEU A 89 -11.46 -9.38 4.36
CA LEU A 89 -12.30 -8.43 5.12
C LEU A 89 -13.74 -8.41 4.63
N GLY A 90 -14.10 -9.27 3.66
CA GLY A 90 -15.45 -9.32 3.10
C GLY A 90 -15.86 -8.02 2.39
N LEU A 91 -14.89 -7.21 1.96
CA LEU A 91 -15.18 -5.88 1.42
C LEU A 91 -15.78 -5.97 0.01
N ARG A 92 -16.76 -5.11 -0.27
CA ARG A 92 -17.26 -4.92 -1.63
C ARG A 92 -16.14 -4.39 -2.52
N LYS A 93 -16.11 -4.83 -3.78
CA LYS A 93 -15.08 -4.45 -4.77
C LYS A 93 -14.83 -2.94 -4.82
N VAL A 94 -15.88 -2.12 -4.79
CA VAL A 94 -15.74 -0.66 -4.87
C VAL A 94 -15.01 -0.08 -3.65
N ILE A 95 -15.32 -0.59 -2.44
CA ILE A 95 -14.66 -0.16 -1.20
C ILE A 95 -13.20 -0.64 -1.19
N ALA A 96 -12.95 -1.88 -1.59
CA ALA A 96 -11.60 -2.44 -1.69
C ALA A 96 -10.71 -1.65 -2.68
N VAL A 97 -11.27 -1.26 -3.83
CA VAL A 97 -10.58 -0.39 -4.81
C VAL A 97 -10.31 0.99 -4.23
N ALA A 98 -11.30 1.62 -3.58
CA ALA A 98 -11.12 2.94 -2.97
C ALA A 98 -10.04 2.93 -1.89
N LEU A 99 -10.04 1.91 -1.02
CA LEU A 99 -9.00 1.71 -0.01
C LEU A 99 -7.63 1.49 -0.66
N ALA A 100 -7.52 0.62 -1.67
CA ALA A 100 -6.27 0.38 -2.36
C ALA A 100 -5.70 1.66 -3.00
N LEU A 101 -6.54 2.52 -3.59
CA LEU A 101 -6.09 3.79 -4.18
C LEU A 101 -5.48 4.76 -3.17
N VAL A 102 -5.87 4.68 -1.89
CA VAL A 102 -5.33 5.53 -0.83
C VAL A 102 -4.19 4.84 -0.09
N LEU A 103 -4.36 3.58 0.29
CA LEU A 103 -3.41 2.82 1.10
C LEU A 103 -2.15 2.45 0.34
N LEU A 104 -2.25 2.09 -0.95
CA LEU A 104 -1.11 1.67 -1.74
C LEU A 104 -0.01 2.74 -1.86
N PRO A 105 -0.30 4.00 -2.29
CA PRO A 105 0.73 5.02 -2.36
C PRO A 105 1.28 5.42 -0.98
N LEU A 106 0.44 5.39 0.07
CA LEU A 106 0.89 5.64 1.44
C LEU A 106 1.91 4.62 1.91
N ILE A 107 1.59 3.34 1.75
CA ILE A 107 2.42 2.25 2.23
C ILE A 107 3.69 2.16 1.41
N LEU A 108 3.61 2.33 0.08
CA LEU A 108 4.80 2.41 -0.76
C LEU A 108 5.72 3.55 -0.32
N ALA A 109 5.18 4.75 -0.06
CA ALA A 109 5.98 5.88 0.42
C ALA A 109 6.65 5.60 1.79
N GLN A 110 5.94 4.93 2.71
CA GLN A 110 6.49 4.51 4.00
C GLN A 110 7.64 3.52 3.83
N VAL A 111 7.45 2.48 3.01
CA VAL A 111 8.46 1.46 2.72
C VAL A 111 9.69 2.08 2.04
N SER A 112 9.48 3.01 1.11
CA SER A 112 10.57 3.76 0.47
C SER A 112 11.37 4.58 1.46
N GLY A 113 10.69 5.31 2.35
CA GLY A 113 11.35 6.10 3.40
C GLY A 113 12.15 5.23 4.36
N GLU A 114 11.61 4.08 4.75
CA GLU A 114 12.25 3.12 5.65
C GLU A 114 13.49 2.47 5.02
N LEU A 115 13.41 2.09 3.73
CA LEU A 115 14.53 1.54 2.97
C LEU A 115 15.65 2.57 2.73
N ILE A 116 15.30 3.81 2.37
CA ILE A 116 16.28 4.88 2.18
C ILE A 116 16.98 5.19 3.50
N ARG A 117 16.25 5.21 4.62
CA ARG A 117 16.82 5.46 5.95
C ARG A 117 17.77 4.34 6.40
N LYS A 118 17.46 3.08 6.12
CA LYS A 118 18.34 1.94 6.42
C LYS A 118 19.60 1.87 5.55
N LEU A 119 19.60 2.44 4.36
CA LEU A 119 20.77 2.48 3.47
C LEU A 119 21.70 3.68 3.72
N LYS A 120 21.23 4.68 4.48
CA LYS A 120 22.01 5.87 4.87
C LYS A 120 22.60 5.78 6.28
N ALA A 121 22.17 4.79 7.07
CA ALA A 121 22.71 4.46 8.38
C ALA A 121 23.74 3.35 8.24
#